data_AF-A0A7C5HUX5-F1
#
_entry.id   AF-A0A7C5HUX5-F1
#
_cell.length_a   1.000
_cell.length_b   1.000
_cell.length_c   1.000
_cell.angle_alpha   90.00
_cell.angle_beta   90.00
_cell.angle_gamma   90.00
#
_symmetry.space_group_name_H-M   'P 1'
#
loop_
_entity.id
_entity.type
_entity.pdbx_description
1 polymer ?
#
loop_
_entity_poly.entity_id
_entity_poly.type
_entity_poly.pdbx_seq_one_letter_code
_entity_poly.pdbx_strand_id
1 'polypeptide(L)' 'ILEDIVNRDERILKDPPYQIVVGELADSSVNFFIRVWVKSGDYWNVYYDTNEIVKLRMDEAGINIPYPQRDVHLYQHKTA' A
#
# COMPACT_ATOMS: atom_id res chain seq x y z
N ILE A 1 -6.14 8.59 -3.78
CA ILE A 1 -6.65 7.71 -2.70
C ILE A 1 -5.80 7.86 -1.44
N LEU A 2 -4.49 7.54 -1.48
CA LEU A 2 -3.64 7.63 -0.29
C LEU A 2 -3.56 9.05 0.30
N GLU A 3 -3.39 10.08 -0.54
CA GLU A 3 -3.42 11.49 -0.08
C GLU A 3 -4.74 11.87 0.58
N ASP A 4 -5.87 11.37 0.05
CA ASP A 4 -7.20 11.63 0.62
C ASP A 4 -7.35 10.99 2.00
N ILE A 5 -6.85 9.76 2.19
CA ILE A 5 -6.85 9.08 3.48
C ILE A 5 -6.05 9.89 4.51
N VAL A 6 -4.83 10.30 4.14
CA VAL A 6 -3.94 11.07 5.02
C VAL A 6 -4.54 12.44 5.37
N ASN A 7 -5.12 13.16 4.40
CA ASN A 7 -5.68 14.49 4.63
C ASN A 7 -6.97 14.51 5.46
N ARG A 8 -7.64 13.36 5.60
CA ARG A 8 -8.89 13.22 6.38
C ARG A 8 -8.66 12.81 7.84
N ASP A 9 -7.48 12.30 8.17
CA ASP A 9 -7.14 11.96 9.56
C ASP A 9 -6.58 13.18 10.30
N GLU A 10 -7.38 13.76 11.19
CA GLU A 10 -7.02 14.95 11.97
C GLU A 10 -5.84 14.74 12.92
N ARG A 11 -5.48 13.47 13.22
CA ARG A 11 -4.35 13.13 14.08
C ARG A 11 -3.01 13.32 13.36
N ILE A 12 -3.02 13.41 12.02
CA ILE A 12 -1.83 13.58 11.21
C ILE A 12 -1.42 15.06 11.20
N LEU A 13 -0.19 15.30 11.64
CA LEU A 13 0.43 16.61 11.65
C LEU A 13 0.78 17.04 10.22
N LYS A 14 0.49 18.30 9.91
CA LYS A 14 0.75 18.90 8.59
C LYS A 14 2.17 19.43 8.44
N ASP A 15 2.82 19.71 9.56
CA ASP A 15 4.20 20.16 9.65
C ASP A 15 4.94 19.30 10.69
N PRO A 16 5.96 18.53 10.28
CA PRO A 16 6.46 18.37 8.91
C PRO A 16 5.46 17.67 7.97
N PRO A 17 5.52 17.93 6.65
CA PRO A 17 4.59 17.36 5.68
C PRO A 17 4.76 15.84 5.55
N TYR A 18 3.66 15.16 5.21
CA TYR A 18 3.69 13.73 4.89
C TYR A 18 4.39 13.46 3.57
N GLN A 19 4.80 12.21 3.36
CA GLN A 19 5.36 11.73 2.10
C GLN A 19 4.63 10.48 1.64
N ILE A 20 4.27 10.45 0.35
CA ILE A 20 3.75 9.27 -0.33
C ILE A 20 4.61 9.06 -1.56
N VAL A 21 5.39 7.98 -1.58
CA VAL A 21 6.38 7.71 -2.63
C VAL A 21 6.37 6.24 -3.02
N VAL A 22 6.78 5.94 -4.25
CA VAL A 22 7.18 4.58 -4.61
C VAL A 22 8.50 4.30 -3.93
N GLY A 23 8.50 3.36 -2.98
CA GLY A 23 9.68 2.97 -2.23
C GLY A 23 10.50 1.91 -2.96
N GLU A 24 9.82 0.97 -3.61
CA GLU A 24 10.45 -0.20 -4.20
C GLU A 24 9.59 -0.80 -5.32
N LEU A 25 10.25 -1.34 -6.34
CA LEU A 25 9.66 -2.21 -7.35
C LEU A 25 10.07 -3.64 -7.02
N ALA A 26 9.18 -4.37 -6.35
CA ALA A 26 9.45 -5.73 -5.87
C ALA A 26 9.03 -6.78 -6.92
N ASP A 27 9.34 -8.05 -6.65
CA ASP A 27 9.16 -9.16 -7.60
C ASP A 27 7.73 -9.32 -8.12
N SER A 28 6.72 -8.94 -7.33
CA SER A 28 5.30 -9.04 -7.72
C SER A 28 4.48 -7.84 -7.27
N SER A 29 5.11 -6.72 -6.90
CA SER A 29 4.39 -5.54 -6.41
C SER A 29 5.16 -4.23 -6.64
N VAL A 30 4.41 -3.13 -6.65
CA VAL A 30 4.96 -1.78 -6.48
C VAL A 30 4.68 -1.36 -5.04
N ASN A 31 5.74 -1.21 -4.24
CA ASN A 31 5.60 -0.89 -2.83
C ASN A 31 5.58 0.63 -2.65
N PHE A 32 4.46 1.14 -2.13
CA PHE A 32 4.34 2.54 -1.74
C PHE A 32 4.68 2.72 -0.27
N PHE A 33 5.45 3.76 0.05
CA PHE A 33 5.70 4.19 1.41
C PHE A 33 4.87 5.41 1.74
N ILE A 34 4.15 5.34 2.84
CA ILE A 34 3.36 6.43 3.41
C ILE A 34 4.02 6.81 4.72
N ARG A 35 4.57 8.02 4.79
CA ARG A 35 5.22 8.55 5.99
C ARG A 35 4.44 9.75 6.49
N VAL A 36 3.93 9.64 7.71
CA VAL A 36 3.11 10.66 8.35
C VAL A 36 3.66 10.95 9.74
N TRP A 37 3.37 12.14 10.25
CA TRP A 37 3.78 12.57 11.59
C TRP A 37 2.55 12.64 12.48
N VAL A 38 2.66 12.08 13.68
CA VAL A 38 1.56 12.01 14.66
C VAL A 38 2.13 12.19 16.06
N LYS A 39 1.27 12.51 17.03
CA LYS A 39 1.66 12.47 18.44
C LYS A 39 1.96 11.03 18.84
N SER A 40 2.93 10.83 19.73
CA SER A 40 3.37 9.49 20.14
C SER A 40 2.24 8.62 20.70
N GLY A 41 1.27 9.22 21.40
CA GLY A 41 0.10 8.51 21.94
C GLY A 41 -0.87 8.00 20.87
N ASP A 42 -0.88 8.62 19.69
CA ASP A 42 -1.79 8.27 18.60
C ASP A 42 -1.18 7.27 17.61
N TYR A 43 0.14 7.03 17.68
CA TYR A 43 0.90 6.31 16.66
C TYR A 43 0.30 4.97 16.24
N TRP A 44 0.05 4.08 17.21
CA TRP A 44 -0.44 2.74 16.89
C TRP A 44 -1.88 2.76 16.37
N ASN A 45 -2.72 3.64 16.91
CA ASN A 45 -4.10 3.78 16.43
C ASN A 45 -4.10 4.30 14.98
N VAL A 46 -3.35 5.36 14.68
CA VAL A 46 -3.22 5.86 13.30
C VAL A 46 -2.65 4.79 12.38
N TYR A 47 -1.63 4.04 12.82
CA TYR A 47 -1.02 3.00 12.02
C TYR A 47 -2.01 1.89 11.63
N TYR A 48 -2.76 1.34 12.59
CA TYR A 48 -3.71 0.26 12.30
C TYR A 48 -4.93 0.77 11.53
N ASP A 49 -5.51 1.90 11.94
CA ASP A 49 -6.68 2.50 11.27
C ASP A 49 -6.34 2.83 9.81
N THR A 50 -5.17 3.45 9.56
CA THR A 50 -4.75 3.81 8.20
C THR A 50 -4.59 2.58 7.33
N ASN A 51 -4.00 1.50 7.85
CA ASN A 51 -3.82 0.26 7.08
C ASN A 51 -5.16 -0.38 6.69
N GLU A 52 -6.14 -0.40 7.61
CA GLU A 52 -7.48 -0.92 7.34
C GLU A 52 -8.18 -0.06 6.28
N ILE A 53 -8.18 1.26 6.44
CA ILE A 53 -8.80 2.19 5.49
C ILE A 53 -8.14 2.09 4.12
N VAL A 54 -6.80 1.96 4.05
CA VAL A 54 -6.09 1.77 2.79
C VAL A 54 -6.58 0.51 2.08
N LYS A 55 -6.69 -0.62 2.78
CA LYS A 55 -7.19 -1.87 2.19
C LYS A 55 -8.61 -1.70 1.64
N LEU A 56 -9.53 -1.19 2.44
CA LEU A 56 -10.94 -1.02 2.05
C LEU A 56 -11.08 -0.08 0.85
N ARG A 57 -10.38 1.07 0.86
CA ARG A 57 -10.43 2.06 -0.22
C ARG A 57 -9.77 1.57 -1.51
N MET A 58 -8.72 0.74 -1.42
CA MET A 58 -8.11 0.11 -2.58
C MET A 58 -9.06 -0.92 -3.20
N ASP A 59 -9.73 -1.74 -2.38
CA ASP A 59 -10.73 -2.71 -2.86
C ASP A 59 -11.89 -2.02 -3.57
N GLU A 60 -12.45 -0.96 -2.96
CA GLU A 60 -13.52 -0.15 -3.56
C GLU A 60 -13.13 0.45 -4.91
N ALA A 61 -11.85 0.82 -5.07
CA ALA A 61 -11.29 1.35 -6.31
C ALA A 61 -10.89 0.26 -7.33
N GLY A 62 -11.08 -1.02 -7.01
CA GLY A 62 -10.67 -2.15 -7.85
C GLY A 62 -9.15 -2.35 -7.93
N ILE A 63 -8.39 -1.79 -6.99
CA ILE A 63 -6.94 -1.96 -6.90
C ILE A 63 -6.66 -3.19 -6.05
N ASN A 64 -6.26 -4.27 -6.71
CA ASN A 64 -5.96 -5.53 -6.03
C ASN A 64 -4.52 -5.55 -5.49
N ILE A 65 -4.33 -6.14 -4.31
CA ILE A 65 -2.99 -6.45 -3.78
C ILE A 65 -2.52 -7.75 -4.45
N PRO A 66 -1.42 -7.72 -5.22
CA PRO A 66 -1.01 -8.88 -6.01
C PRO A 66 -0.50 -10.01 -5.12
N TYR A 67 -0.91 -11.24 -5.43
CA TYR A 67 -0.21 -12.44 -4.98
C TYR A 67 1.09 -12.61 -5.78
N PRO A 68 2.07 -13.40 -5.28
CA PRO A 68 3.26 -13.75 -6.06
C PRO A 68 2.89 -14.27 -7.45
N GLN A 69 3.39 -13.60 -8.49
CA GLN A 69 3.10 -13.94 -9.88
C GLN A 69 4.18 -14.88 -10.43
N ARG A 70 3.79 -15.80 -11.31
CA ARG A 70 4.73 -16.70 -11.98
C ARG A 70 4.30 -16.93 -13.43
N ASP A 71 5.18 -16.57 -14.35
CA ASP A 71 5.02 -16.92 -15.75
C ASP A 71 5.52 -18.35 -16.00
N VAL A 72 4.67 -19.17 -16.64
CA VAL A 72 4.98 -20.57 -16.95
C VAL A 72 4.99 -20.78 -18.45
N HIS A 73 6.13 -21.20 -18.99
CA HIS A 73 6.28 -21.59 -20.38
C HIS A 73 6.23 -23.12 -20.49
N LEU A 74 5.17 -23.65 -21.10
CA LEU A 74 4.93 -25.09 -21.18
C LEU A 74 5.42 -25.65 -22.53
N TYR A 75 6.43 -26.53 -22.51
CA TYR A 75 6.94 -27.20 -23.69
C TYR A 75 6.51 -28.67 -23.72
N GLN A 76 5.59 -29.02 -24.61
CA GLN A 76 5.18 -30.42 -24.80
C GLN A 76 6.19 -31.14 -25.71
N HIS A 77 6.96 -32.04 -25.13
CA HIS A 77 7.80 -32.96 -25.90
C HIS A 77 6.95 -34.20 -26.24
N LYS A 78 6.56 -34.34 -27.51
CA LYS A 78 5.96 -35.59 -28.00
C LYS A 78 7.05 -36.66 -28.05
N THR A 79 6.89 -37.71 -27.27
CA THR A 79 7.70 -38.93 -27.42
C THR A 79 7.27 -39.62 -28.71
N ALA A 80 8.26 -39.98 -29.54
CA ALA A 80 8.06 -40.72 -30.80
C ALA A 80 7.59 -42.15 -30.55
#